data_AF-A0AAW5EIH8-F1
#
_entry.id   AF-A0AAW5EIH8-F1
#
_cell.length_a   1.000
_cell.length_b   1.000
_cell.length_c   1.000
_cell.angle_alpha   90.00
_cell.angle_beta   90.00
_cell.angle_gamma   90.00
#
_symmetry.space_group_name_H-M   'P 1'
#
loop_
_entity.id
_entity.type
_entity.pdbx_description
1 polymer ?
#
loop_
_entity_poly.entity_id
_entity_poly.type
_entity_poly.pdbx_seq_one_letter_code
_entity_poly.pdbx_strand_id
1 'polypeptide(L)'
;MKYETINQESIAKLMELFYDKIRKDKDLGPIFNNAIGTSDEAWKEHKAKIGNFWAGMLLGEGDYIGQPLKKHLDLPPFPQEFFGIWLGLFEESLDKIYNNEEMKN
;
A
#
# COMPACT_ATOMS: atom_id res chain seq x y z
N MET A 1 -7.21 17.56 6.61
CA MET A 1 -7.66 18.00 5.27
C MET A 1 -7.32 16.88 4.30
N LYS A 2 -8.21 16.60 3.34
CA LYS A 2 -8.02 15.54 2.33
C LYS A 2 -7.41 16.16 1.06
N TYR A 3 -6.70 15.36 0.28
CA TYR A 3 -6.13 15.75 -1.00
C TYR A 3 -7.19 15.67 -2.10
N GLU A 4 -7.22 16.67 -2.98
CA GLU A 4 -8.09 16.73 -4.16
C GLU A 4 -7.41 16.24 -5.43
N THR A 5 -6.08 16.14 -5.43
CA THR A 5 -5.28 15.70 -6.57
C THR A 5 -4.31 14.61 -6.15
N ILE A 6 -3.99 13.72 -7.10
CA ILE A 6 -2.96 12.70 -6.91
C ILE A 6 -1.60 13.35 -7.21
N ASN A 7 -0.71 13.29 -6.23
CA ASN A 7 0.68 13.74 -6.32
C ASN A 7 1.57 12.92 -5.36
N GLN A 8 2.89 13.09 -5.46
CA GLN A 8 3.89 12.34 -4.66
C GLN A 8 3.61 12.41 -3.15
N GLU A 9 3.23 13.57 -2.63
CA GLU A 9 2.95 13.75 -1.21
C GLU A 9 1.71 12.97 -0.78
N SER A 10 0.62 13.06 -1.55
CA SER A 10 -0.63 12.34 -1.29
C SER A 10 -0.42 10.82 -1.31
N ILE A 11 0.39 10.31 -2.24
CA ILE A 11 0.73 8.88 -2.35
C ILE A 11 1.56 8.46 -1.14
N ALA A 12 2.56 9.25 -0.74
CA ALA A 12 3.37 8.96 0.44
C ALA A 12 2.51 8.90 1.71
N LYS A 13 1.55 9.83 1.86
CA LYS A 13 0.58 9.80 2.98
C LYS A 13 -0.35 8.58 2.94
N LEU A 14 -0.81 8.18 1.75
CA LEU A 14 -1.57 6.95 1.57
C LEU A 14 -0.76 5.73 2.01
N MET A 15 0.50 5.62 1.57
CA MET A 15 1.36 4.48 1.91
C MET A 15 1.65 4.42 3.41
N GLU A 16 1.92 5.56 4.05
CA GLU A 16 2.08 5.63 5.51
C GLU A 16 0.83 5.11 6.23
N LEU A 17 -0.34 5.67 5.94
CA LEU A 17 -1.58 5.29 6.62
C LEU A 17 -1.96 3.82 6.36
N PHE A 18 -1.86 3.39 5.11
CA PHE A 18 -2.25 2.04 4.71
C PHE A 18 -1.37 0.98 5.36
N TYR A 19 -0.04 1.12 5.27
CA TYR A 19 0.86 0.13 5.83
C TYR A 19 0.92 0.17 7.37
N ASP A 20 0.64 1.32 8.00
CA ASP A 20 0.46 1.37 9.46
C ASP A 20 -0.76 0.56 9.92
N LYS A 21 -1.82 0.48 9.10
CA LYS A 21 -2.95 -0.42 9.36
C LYS A 21 -2.57 -1.88 9.11
N ILE A 22 -1.93 -2.17 7.98
CA ILE A 22 -1.47 -3.53 7.64
C ILE A 22 -0.57 -4.11 8.75
N ARG A 23 0.38 -3.32 9.27
CA ARG A 23 1.31 -3.77 10.32
C ARG A 23 0.60 -4.18 11.62
N LYS A 24 -0.55 -3.56 11.92
CA LYS A 24 -1.36 -3.79 13.12
C LYS A 24 -2.46 -4.83 12.90
N ASP A 25 -2.75 -5.15 11.65
CA ASP A 25 -3.76 -6.14 11.31
C ASP A 25 -3.29 -7.54 11.74
N LYS A 26 -4.21 -8.29 12.36
CA LYS A 26 -3.89 -9.60 12.96
C LYS A 26 -3.56 -10.68 11.92
N ASP A 27 -4.07 -10.55 10.70
CA ASP A 27 -3.98 -11.56 9.65
C ASP A 27 -2.87 -11.17 8.65
N LEU A 28 -2.84 -9.92 8.22
CA LEU A 28 -1.86 -9.40 7.27
C LEU A 28 -0.52 -9.04 7.94
N GLY A 29 -0.53 -8.49 9.15
CA GLY A 29 0.67 -8.07 9.87
C GLY A 29 1.75 -9.15 9.93
N PRO A 30 1.44 -10.40 10.35
CA PRO A 30 2.39 -11.50 10.36
C PRO A 30 2.99 -11.81 8.97
N ILE A 31 2.20 -11.75 7.89
CA ILE A 31 2.69 -12.02 6.53
C ILE A 31 3.75 -10.99 6.14
N PHE A 32 3.42 -9.70 6.31
CA PHE A 32 4.35 -8.62 5.98
C PHE A 32 5.59 -8.65 6.88
N ASN A 33 5.42 -8.80 8.19
CA ASN A 33 6.55 -8.89 9.13
C ASN A 33 7.51 -10.05 8.79
N ASN A 34 6.99 -11.19 8.35
CA ASN A 34 7.82 -12.32 7.91
C ASN A 34 8.54 -12.05 6.57
N ALA A 35 7.90 -11.32 5.65
CA ALA A 35 8.43 -11.07 4.32
C ALA A 35 9.41 -9.88 4.25
N ILE A 36 9.17 -8.83 5.05
CA ILE A 36 9.93 -7.57 5.00
C ILE A 36 10.78 -7.32 6.25
N GLY A 37 10.46 -7.97 7.37
CA GLY A 37 11.06 -7.72 8.67
C GLY A 37 10.20 -6.84 9.58
N THR A 38 10.64 -6.66 10.82
CA THR A 38 9.90 -5.95 11.87
C THR A 38 10.48 -4.59 12.25
N SER A 39 11.61 -4.17 11.68
CA SER A 39 12.21 -2.86 11.96
C SER A 39 11.46 -1.73 11.27
N ASP A 40 11.49 -0.53 11.86
CA ASP A 40 10.86 0.64 11.26
C ASP A 40 11.52 1.03 9.94
N GLU A 41 12.82 0.81 9.80
CA GLU A 41 13.58 1.03 8.56
C GLU A 41 13.08 0.12 7.43
N ALA A 42 12.89 -1.17 7.69
CA ALA A 42 12.40 -2.11 6.68
C ALA A 42 10.98 -1.76 6.21
N TRP A 43 10.12 -1.36 7.16
CA TRP A 43 8.77 -0.89 6.85
C TRP A 43 8.80 0.44 6.07
N LYS A 44 9.70 1.37 6.42
CA LYS A 44 9.89 2.62 5.67
C LYS A 44 10.35 2.37 4.24
N GLU A 45 11.31 1.47 4.03
CA GLU A 45 11.77 1.06 2.70
C GLU A 45 10.66 0.41 1.88
N HIS A 46 9.85 -0.45 2.52
CA HIS A 46 8.69 -1.05 1.87
C HIS A 46 7.67 0.01 1.43
N LYS A 47 7.30 0.92 2.34
CA LYS A 47 6.38 2.02 2.06
C LYS A 47 6.88 2.89 0.89
N ALA A 48 8.16 3.25 0.87
CA ALA A 48 8.76 4.01 -0.21
C ALA A 48 8.72 3.26 -1.56
N LYS A 49 9.06 1.98 -1.57
CA LYS A 49 9.04 1.13 -2.78
C LYS A 49 7.63 1.06 -3.39
N ILE A 50 6.60 0.87 -2.56
CA ILE A 50 5.22 0.80 -3.05
C ILE A 50 4.69 2.19 -3.42
N GLY A 51 5.16 3.25 -2.77
CA GLY A 51 4.93 4.64 -3.21
C GLY A 51 5.45 4.86 -4.63
N ASN A 52 6.68 4.43 -4.94
CA ASN A 52 7.25 4.54 -6.28
C ASN A 52 6.49 3.69 -7.31
N PHE A 53 5.96 2.52 -6.92
CA PHE A 53 5.07 1.74 -7.78
C PHE A 53 3.81 2.52 -8.16
N TRP A 54 3.13 3.14 -7.19
CA TRP A 54 1.92 3.91 -7.44
C TRP A 54 2.19 5.21 -8.19
N ALA A 55 3.29 5.90 -7.89
CA ALA A 55 3.72 7.06 -8.66
C ALA A 55 3.92 6.68 -10.14
N GLY A 56 4.56 5.54 -10.42
CA GLY A 56 4.80 5.09 -11.79
C GLY A 56 3.50 4.79 -12.52
N MET A 57 2.55 4.16 -11.84
CA MET A 57 1.24 3.81 -12.37
C MET A 57 0.32 5.03 -12.60
N LEU A 58 0.29 5.98 -11.66
CA LEU A 58 -0.71 7.06 -11.64
C LEU A 58 -0.18 8.37 -12.23
N LEU A 59 1.12 8.63 -12.09
CA LEU A 59 1.75 9.89 -12.50
C LEU A 59 2.69 9.71 -13.69
N GLY A 60 3.03 8.46 -14.06
CA GLY A 60 4.09 8.18 -15.04
C GLY A 60 5.48 8.54 -14.53
N GLU A 61 5.64 8.73 -13.22
CA GLU A 61 6.86 9.14 -12.54
C GLU A 61 7.32 8.06 -11.55
N GLY A 62 8.62 7.84 -11.40
CA GLY A 62 9.14 6.92 -10.38
C GLY A 62 10.12 5.90 -10.96
N ASP A 63 10.76 5.17 -10.06
CA ASP A 63 11.87 4.26 -10.35
C ASP A 63 11.55 2.81 -9.97
N TYR A 64 10.25 2.47 -9.82
CA TYR A 64 9.86 1.11 -9.50
C TYR A 64 10.24 0.16 -10.64
N ILE A 65 11.27 -0.63 -10.41
CA ILE A 65 11.74 -1.68 -11.32
C ILE A 65 11.50 -3.01 -10.59
N GLY A 66 10.37 -3.65 -10.89
CA GLY A 66 9.97 -4.88 -10.21
C GLY A 66 8.92 -5.67 -11.00
N GLN A 67 8.69 -6.89 -10.54
CA GLN A 67 7.65 -7.78 -11.07
C GLN A 67 6.65 -8.05 -9.93
N PRO A 68 5.63 -7.20 -9.74
CA PRO A 68 4.72 -7.30 -8.59
C PRO A 68 4.11 -8.69 -8.46
N LEU A 69 3.56 -9.23 -9.55
CA LEU A 69 2.93 -10.56 -9.54
C LEU A 69 3.89 -11.65 -9.05
N LYS A 70 5.12 -11.68 -9.58
CA LYS A 70 6.13 -12.66 -9.17
C LYS A 70 6.43 -12.58 -7.68
N LYS A 71 6.54 -11.37 -7.11
CA LYS A 71 6.79 -11.18 -5.68
C LYS A 71 5.69 -11.77 -4.80
N HIS A 72 4.42 -11.72 -5.23
CA HIS A 72 3.32 -12.32 -4.47
C HIS A 72 3.26 -13.84 -4.64
N LEU A 73 3.61 -14.36 -5.82
CA LEU A 73 3.69 -15.81 -6.08
C LEU A 73 4.84 -16.48 -5.31
N ASP A 74 5.94 -15.77 -5.08
CA ASP A 74 7.11 -16.26 -4.34
C ASP A 74 6.88 -16.28 -2.81
N LEU A 75 5.77 -15.73 -2.30
CA LEU A 75 5.42 -15.79 -0.88
C LEU A 75 4.90 -17.18 -0.48
N PRO A 76 5.06 -17.58 0.80
CA PRO A 76 4.31 -18.70 1.33
C PRO A 76 2.80 -18.53 1.07
N PRO A 77 2.07 -19.60 0.74
CA PRO A 77 0.63 -19.51 0.49
C PRO A 77 -0.12 -18.90 1.68
N PHE A 78 -1.05 -17.99 1.38
CA PHE A 78 -1.95 -17.39 2.35
C PHE A 78 -3.40 -17.47 1.83
N PRO A 79 -4.41 -17.42 2.74
CA PRO A 79 -5.81 -17.50 2.35
C PRO A 79 -6.21 -16.39 1.37
N GLN A 80 -7.04 -16.70 0.39
CA GLN A 80 -7.50 -15.73 -0.61
C GLN A 80 -8.30 -14.58 0.03
N GLU A 81 -9.00 -14.86 1.13
CA GLU A 81 -9.82 -13.92 1.90
C GLU A 81 -9.00 -12.72 2.41
N PHE A 82 -7.69 -12.90 2.61
CA PHE A 82 -6.79 -11.84 3.05
C PHE A 82 -6.67 -10.73 2.02
N PHE A 83 -6.90 -11.02 0.74
CA PHE A 83 -6.98 -9.98 -0.29
C PHE A 83 -8.18 -9.05 -0.08
N GLY A 84 -9.31 -9.59 0.42
CA GLY A 84 -10.46 -8.77 0.81
C GLY A 84 -10.15 -7.84 1.98
N ILE A 85 -9.42 -8.33 2.99
CA ILE A 85 -8.94 -7.51 4.12
C ILE A 85 -8.01 -6.39 3.60
N TRP A 86 -7.07 -6.74 2.72
CA TRP A 86 -6.14 -5.79 2.12
C TRP A 86 -6.88 -4.67 1.38
N LEU A 87 -7.87 -5.03 0.54
CA LEU A 87 -8.69 -4.07 -0.21
C LEU A 87 -9.50 -3.16 0.73
N GLY A 88 -10.12 -3.72 1.76
CA GLY A 88 -10.89 -2.93 2.72
C GLY A 88 -10.01 -1.92 3.47
N LEU A 89 -8.83 -2.33 3.94
CA LEU A 89 -7.89 -1.41 4.60
C LEU A 89 -7.36 -0.34 3.63
N PHE A 90 -7.18 -0.69 2.35
CA PHE A 90 -6.75 0.25 1.32
C PHE A 90 -7.84 1.28 1.02
N GLU A 91 -9.09 0.84 0.81
CA GLU A 91 -10.26 1.70 0.62
C GLU A 91 -10.45 2.66 1.80
N GLU A 92 -10.43 2.17 3.03
CA GLU A 92 -10.52 3.04 4.21
C GLU A 92 -9.37 4.04 4.31
N SER A 93 -8.21 3.72 3.71
CA SER A 93 -7.05 4.63 3.69
C SER A 93 -7.22 5.68 2.59
N LEU A 94 -7.70 5.29 1.41
CA LEU A 94 -8.09 6.22 0.34
C LEU A 94 -9.14 7.21 0.84
N ASP A 95 -10.21 6.72 1.48
CA ASP A 95 -11.27 7.54 2.06
C ASP A 95 -10.79 8.53 3.11
N LYS A 96 -9.66 8.26 3.77
CA LYS A 96 -9.06 9.18 4.74
C LYS A 96 -8.13 10.21 4.09
N ILE A 97 -7.48 9.84 2.98
CA ILE A 97 -6.48 10.67 2.32
C ILE A 97 -7.11 11.55 1.23
N TYR A 98 -8.06 11.04 0.45
CA TYR A 98 -8.60 11.72 -0.73
C TYR A 98 -10.07 12.13 -0.56
N ASN A 99 -10.45 13.19 -1.28
CA ASN A 99 -11.84 13.58 -1.46
C ASN A 99 -12.47 12.71 -2.57
N ASN A 100 -13.58 12.03 -2.27
CA ASN A 100 -14.28 11.11 -3.20
C ASN A 100 -15.14 11.82 -4.26
N GLU A 101 -14.72 12.97 -4.79
CA GLU A 101 -15.58 13.70 -5.74
C GLU A 101 -15.69 13.02 -7.12
N GLU A 102 -14.79 12.09 -7.46
CA GLU A 102 -14.77 11.44 -8.79
C GLU A 102 -15.26 9.97 -8.83
N MET A 103 -15.61 9.33 -7.71
CA MET A 103 -16.06 7.91 -7.71
C MET A 103 -17.59 7.72 -7.79
N LYS A 104 -18.33 8.72 -8.30
CA LYS A 104 -19.80 8.70 -8.39
C LYS A 104 -20.39 8.56 -9.80
N ASN A 105 -19.59 8.18 -10.80
CA ASN A 105 -20.09 7.94 -12.15
C ASN A 105 -20.15 6.45 -12.48
#